data_AF-A0A8H5X7A1-F1
#
_entry.id   AF-A0A8H5X7A1-F1
#
_cell.length_a   1.000
_cell.length_b   1.000
_cell.length_c   1.000
_cell.angle_alpha   90.00
_cell.angle_beta   90.00
_cell.angle_gamma   90.00
#
_symmetry.space_group_name_H-M   'P 1'
#
loop_
_entity.id
_entity.type
_entity.pdbx_description
1 polymer ?
#
loop_
_entity_poly.entity_id
_entity_poly.type
_entity_poly.pdbx_seq_one_letter_code
_entity_poly.pdbx_strand_id
1 'polypeptide(L)'
;MDLSTVTQLWIDQHPMRNTIRTMRETGFHQWGFVIYRVAYGDDDLWDRYLAAFKENIRENLQRNKCHDLLDQYAHWEVFDTEARRNSKTDVRRRFAAWCAGRLAEHDKEGGNSIYCSSNRCLLAA
;
A
#
# COMPACT_ATOMS: atom_id res chain seq x y z
N MET A 1 15.55 -2.25 11.10
CA MET A 1 15.84 -3.67 10.73
C MET A 1 15.97 -3.70 9.21
N ASP A 2 16.93 -4.43 8.64
CA ASP A 2 17.13 -4.43 7.18
C ASP A 2 16.56 -5.71 6.54
N LEU A 3 15.88 -5.59 5.39
CA LEU A 3 15.25 -6.69 4.66
C LEU A 3 16.25 -7.79 4.28
N SER A 4 17.52 -7.43 4.03
CA SER A 4 18.58 -8.39 3.70
C SER A 4 18.98 -9.28 4.89
N THR A 5 18.75 -8.80 6.12
CA THR A 5 19.14 -9.48 7.37
C THR A 5 18.04 -10.40 7.92
N VAL A 6 16.84 -10.34 7.34
CA VAL A 6 15.68 -11.12 7.77
C VAL A 6 15.73 -12.54 7.19
N THR A 7 15.73 -13.56 8.06
CA THR A 7 15.80 -14.96 7.65
C THR A 7 14.50 -15.45 6.99
N GLN A 8 14.59 -16.43 6.09
CA GLN A 8 13.42 -17.05 5.45
C GLN A 8 12.43 -17.61 6.48
N LEU A 9 12.96 -18.28 7.51
CA LEU A 9 12.15 -18.85 8.59
C LEU A 9 11.35 -17.78 9.33
N TRP A 10 11.95 -16.61 9.58
CA TRP A 10 11.26 -15.48 10.18
C TRP A 10 10.14 -14.98 9.27
N ILE A 11 10.40 -14.86 7.96
CA ILE A 11 9.39 -14.43 6.98
C ILE A 11 8.22 -15.40 6.99
N ASP A 12 8.45 -16.71 6.88
CA ASP A 12 7.37 -17.70 6.75
C ASP A 12 6.43 -17.72 7.97
N GLN A 13 6.95 -17.41 9.15
CA GLN A 13 6.20 -17.32 10.40
C GLN A 13 5.50 -15.98 10.61
N HIS A 14 5.78 -14.98 9.76
CA HIS A 14 5.30 -13.62 9.95
C HIS A 14 3.88 -13.41 9.38
N PRO A 15 2.98 -12.69 10.07
CA PRO A 15 1.65 -12.36 9.55
C PRO A 15 1.68 -11.57 8.24
N MET A 16 2.73 -10.78 8.05
CA MET A 16 2.99 -9.99 6.83
C MET A 16 3.98 -10.63 5.86
N ARG A 17 4.15 -11.96 5.91
CA ARG A 17 5.14 -12.70 5.10
C ARG A 17 5.12 -12.37 3.62
N ASN A 18 3.93 -12.19 3.03
CA ASN A 18 3.80 -11.93 1.60
C ASN A 18 4.42 -10.57 1.23
N THR A 19 4.10 -9.52 2.00
CA THR A 19 4.69 -8.18 1.80
C THR A 19 6.20 -8.22 1.91
N ILE A 20 6.71 -8.83 2.98
CA ILE A 20 8.15 -8.84 3.28
C ILE A 20 8.91 -9.69 2.27
N ARG A 21 8.37 -10.85 1.91
CA ARG A 21 8.94 -11.72 0.88
C ARG A 21 9.01 -11.02 -0.46
N THR A 22 7.91 -10.40 -0.89
CA THR A 22 7.85 -9.64 -2.12
C THR A 22 8.92 -8.54 -2.13
N MET A 23 8.98 -7.70 -1.12
CA MET A 23 9.98 -6.61 -1.05
C MET A 23 11.42 -7.12 -1.16
N ARG A 24 11.72 -8.24 -0.51
CA ARG A 24 13.08 -8.82 -0.54
C ARG A 24 13.40 -9.48 -1.88
N GLU A 25 12.44 -10.15 -2.50
CA GLU A 25 12.62 -10.83 -3.80
C GLU A 25 12.75 -9.83 -4.95
N THR A 26 12.00 -8.74 -4.89
CA THR A 26 11.95 -7.74 -5.96
C THR A 26 12.93 -6.59 -5.75
N GLY A 27 13.44 -6.42 -4.52
CA GLY A 27 14.20 -5.24 -4.10
C GLY A 27 13.35 -3.97 -4.05
N PHE A 28 12.05 -4.07 -4.29
CA PHE A 28 11.14 -2.94 -4.33
C PHE A 28 10.59 -2.66 -2.94
N HIS A 29 10.97 -1.51 -2.39
CA HIS A 29 10.66 -1.14 -1.01
C HIS A 29 9.57 -0.08 -0.91
N GLN A 30 8.41 -0.27 -1.55
CA GLN A 30 7.20 0.50 -1.22
C GLN A 30 5.96 -0.40 -1.15
N TRP A 31 5.06 -0.07 -0.23
CA TRP A 31 3.76 -0.70 -0.05
C TRP A 31 2.80 0.33 0.52
N GLY A 32 1.50 0.06 0.51
CA GLY A 32 0.58 0.87 1.31
C GLY A 32 -0.83 0.90 0.77
N PHE A 33 -1.47 2.06 0.88
CA PHE A 33 -2.92 2.19 0.72
C PHE A 33 -3.28 3.26 -0.30
N VAL A 34 -4.17 2.90 -1.22
CA VAL A 34 -4.88 3.82 -2.10
C VAL A 34 -6.30 3.95 -1.59
N ILE A 35 -6.65 5.14 -1.10
CA ILE A 35 -7.91 5.42 -0.40
C ILE A 35 -8.74 6.36 -1.25
N TYR A 36 -9.98 5.97 -1.57
CA TYR A 36 -10.92 6.81 -2.30
C TYR A 36 -11.94 7.40 -1.31
N ARG A 37 -11.92 8.71 -1.13
CA ARG A 37 -12.91 9.44 -0.32
C ARG A 37 -14.12 9.75 -1.20
N VAL A 38 -15.28 9.22 -0.84
CA VAL A 38 -16.51 9.26 -1.66
C VAL A 38 -17.67 10.02 -1.00
N ALA A 39 -17.73 10.07 0.33
CA ALA A 39 -18.96 10.40 1.05
C ALA A 39 -18.81 11.27 2.31
N TYR A 40 -17.59 11.71 2.65
CA TYR A 40 -17.43 12.62 3.78
C TYR A 40 -17.64 14.05 3.27
N GLY A 41 -18.77 14.66 3.66
CA GLY A 41 -19.00 16.10 3.49
C GLY A 41 -18.38 16.95 4.59
N ASP A 42 -17.67 16.31 5.53
CA ASP A 42 -17.00 16.90 6.67
C ASP A 42 -15.51 16.53 6.58
N ASP A 43 -14.67 17.53 6.37
CA ASP A 43 -13.21 17.41 6.25
C ASP A 43 -12.57 17.09 7.60
N ASP A 44 -13.06 17.67 8.70
CA ASP A 44 -12.51 17.44 10.04
C ASP A 44 -12.77 16.01 10.53
N LEU A 45 -13.93 15.45 10.20
CA LEU A 45 -14.23 14.04 10.49
C LEU A 45 -13.36 13.10 9.64
N TRP A 46 -13.11 13.46 8.38
CA TRP A 46 -12.24 12.69 7.49
C TRP A 46 -10.80 12.68 7.99
N ASP A 47 -10.26 13.83 8.39
CA ASP A 47 -8.89 13.93 8.88
C ASP A 47 -8.68 13.15 10.18
N ARG A 48 -9.65 13.21 11.10
CA ARG A 48 -9.63 12.37 12.31
C ARG A 48 -9.69 10.88 11.98
N TYR A 49 -10.51 10.49 11.01
CA TYR A 49 -10.57 9.10 10.55
C TYR A 49 -9.24 8.65 9.95
N LEU A 50 -8.65 9.45 9.05
CA LEU A 50 -7.40 9.11 8.38
C LEU A 50 -6.24 9.03 9.38
N ALA A 51 -6.19 9.94 10.36
CA ALA A 51 -5.22 9.91 11.44
C ALA A 51 -5.37 8.64 12.29
N ALA A 52 -6.60 8.32 12.73
CA ALA A 52 -6.87 7.10 13.50
C ALA A 52 -6.55 5.83 12.70
N PHE A 53 -6.82 5.82 11.39
CA PHE A 53 -6.50 4.70 10.53
C PHE A 53 -4.99 4.48 10.38
N LYS A 54 -4.23 5.55 10.12
CA LYS A 54 -2.76 5.50 10.06
C LYS A 54 -2.17 4.99 11.38
N GLU A 55 -2.69 5.47 12.52
CA GLU A 55 -2.22 5.01 13.83
C GLU A 55 -2.57 3.54 14.08
N ASN A 56 -3.77 3.09 13.69
CA ASN A 56 -4.14 1.68 13.80
C ASN A 56 -3.20 0.77 13.00
N ILE A 57 -2.83 1.18 11.78
CA ILE A 57 -1.84 0.46 10.98
C ILE A 57 -0.47 0.46 11.67
N ARG A 58 -0.02 1.60 12.20
CA ARG A 58 1.25 1.68 12.94
C ARG A 58 1.26 0.74 14.15
N GLU A 59 0.21 0.75 14.96
CA GLU A 59 0.06 -0.17 16.09
C GLU A 59 0.08 -1.62 15.63
N ASN A 60 -0.57 -1.94 14.50
CA ASN A 60 -0.56 -3.28 13.94
C ASN A 60 0.87 -3.70 13.54
N LEU A 61 1.63 -2.81 12.90
CA LEU A 61 3.03 -3.06 12.55
C LEU A 61 3.91 -3.24 13.77
N GLN A 62 3.69 -2.46 14.84
CA GLN A 62 4.42 -2.59 16.10
C GLN A 62 4.11 -3.93 16.79
N ARG A 63 2.83 -4.31 16.89
CA ARG A 63 2.42 -5.61 17.47
C ARG A 63 3.03 -6.78 16.71
N ASN A 64 3.16 -6.65 15.39
CA ASN A 64 3.80 -7.65 14.54
C ASN A 64 5.33 -7.53 14.51
N LYS A 65 5.95 -6.54 15.17
CA LYS A 65 7.41 -6.30 15.17
C LYS A 65 8.00 -6.05 13.79
N CYS A 66 7.21 -5.48 12.88
CA CYS A 66 7.65 -5.11 11.53
C CYS A 66 7.61 -3.60 11.26
N HIS A 67 7.32 -2.77 12.28
CA HIS A 67 7.31 -1.31 12.12
C HIS A 67 8.65 -0.76 11.62
N ASP A 68 9.79 -1.17 12.19
CA ASP A 68 11.14 -0.78 11.74
C ASP A 68 11.49 -1.22 10.32
N LEU A 69 10.71 -2.13 9.75
CA LEU A 69 10.95 -2.70 8.43
C LEU A 69 10.00 -2.10 7.39
N LEU A 70 8.74 -1.92 7.76
CA LEU A 70 7.65 -1.59 6.84
C LEU A 70 7.19 -0.16 6.97
N ASP A 71 7.21 0.47 8.15
CA ASP A 71 6.60 1.80 8.33
C ASP A 71 7.29 2.86 7.44
N GLN A 72 8.61 2.76 7.27
CA GLN A 72 9.41 3.64 6.41
C GLN A 72 9.08 3.53 4.91
N TYR A 73 8.44 2.45 4.49
CA TYR A 73 8.09 2.17 3.10
C TYR A 73 6.59 2.32 2.83
N ALA A 74 5.81 2.77 3.82
CA ALA A 74 4.37 2.92 3.72
C ALA A 74 4.00 4.18 2.91
N HIS A 75 3.41 3.97 1.74
CA HIS A 75 2.88 4.99 0.86
C HIS A 75 1.36 5.12 1.02
N TRP A 76 0.89 6.36 1.11
CA TRP A 76 -0.52 6.66 1.32
C TRP A 76 -0.99 7.61 0.23
N GLU A 77 -1.92 7.15 -0.60
CA GLU A 77 -2.50 7.97 -1.67
C GLU A 77 -3.99 8.11 -1.45
N VAL A 78 -4.45 9.36 -1.34
CA VAL A 78 -5.85 9.68 -1.06
C VAL A 78 -6.43 10.42 -2.26
N PHE A 79 -7.51 9.88 -2.81
CA PHE A 79 -8.26 10.49 -3.90
C PHE A 79 -9.60 11.00 -3.39
N ASP A 80 -9.77 12.32 -3.41
CA ASP A 80 -11.09 12.92 -3.25
C ASP A 80 -11.88 12.74 -4.53
N THR A 81 -13.00 12.03 -4.43
CA THR A 81 -13.87 11.75 -5.56
C THR A 81 -15.23 12.37 -5.32
N GLU A 82 -15.68 13.20 -6.26
CA GLU A 82 -17.05 13.71 -6.21
C GLU A 82 -18.03 12.54 -6.22
N ALA A 83 -18.91 12.49 -5.21
CA ALA A 83 -19.84 11.39 -4.90
C ALA A 83 -20.65 10.87 -6.11
N ARG A 84 -20.79 11.67 -7.17
CA ARG A 84 -21.66 11.45 -8.31
C ARG A 84 -21.17 10.39 -9.31
N ARG A 85 -19.89 9.96 -9.28
CA ARG A 85 -19.33 8.95 -10.22
C ARG A 85 -18.42 7.94 -9.52
N ASN A 86 -18.95 7.21 -8.54
CA ASN A 86 -18.19 6.27 -7.73
C ASN A 86 -18.84 4.88 -7.67
N SER A 87 -19.30 4.36 -8.81
CA SER A 87 -19.65 2.93 -8.87
C SER A 87 -18.40 2.09 -8.57
N LYS A 88 -18.58 0.87 -8.06
CA LYS A 88 -17.47 -0.08 -7.86
C LYS A 88 -16.63 -0.26 -9.13
N THR A 89 -17.27 -0.20 -10.30
CA THR A 89 -16.62 -0.28 -11.62
C THR A 89 -15.72 0.93 -11.87
N ASP A 90 -16.16 2.14 -11.52
CA ASP A 90 -15.35 3.36 -11.71
C ASP A 90 -14.13 3.38 -10.80
N VAL A 91 -14.26 2.96 -9.54
CA VAL A 91 -13.14 2.83 -8.61
C VAL A 91 -12.12 1.81 -9.13
N ARG A 92 -12.57 0.64 -9.59
CA ARG A 92 -11.68 -0.37 -10.19
C ARG A 92 -10.98 0.15 -11.44
N ARG A 93 -11.68 0.88 -12.30
CA ARG A 93 -11.10 1.47 -13.52
C ARG A 93 -10.03 2.51 -13.18
N ARG A 94 -10.30 3.41 -12.22
CA ARG A 94 -9.32 4.40 -11.74
C ARG A 94 -8.11 3.72 -11.11
N PHE A 95 -8.35 2.71 -10.29
CA PHE A 95 -7.27 1.94 -9.68
C PHE A 95 -6.41 1.22 -10.72
N ALA A 96 -7.02 0.60 -11.74
CA ALA A 96 -6.28 -0.03 -12.83
C ALA A 96 -5.45 0.99 -13.64
N ALA A 97 -6.04 2.15 -13.94
CA ALA A 97 -5.33 3.25 -14.62
C ALA A 97 -4.16 3.79 -13.77
N TRP A 98 -4.36 3.88 -12.45
CA TRP A 98 -3.31 4.26 -11.51
C TRP A 98 -2.17 3.22 -11.47
N CYS A 99 -2.48 1.91 -11.36
CA CYS A 99 -1.46 0.87 -11.42
C CYS A 99 -0.71 0.94 -12.77
N ALA A 100 -1.40 1.19 -13.89
CA ALA A 100 -0.77 1.35 -15.21
C ALA A 100 0.11 2.60 -15.34
N GLY A 101 -0.25 3.72 -14.71
CA GLY A 101 0.57 4.93 -14.67
C GLY A 101 1.88 4.69 -13.90
N ARG A 102 1.79 4.05 -12.73
CA ARG A 102 2.97 3.66 -11.94
C ARG A 102 3.86 2.66 -12.68
N LEU A 103 3.27 1.72 -13.43
CA LEU A 103 4.00 0.79 -14.30
C LEU A 103 4.80 1.57 -15.36
N ALA A 104 4.17 2.53 -16.03
CA ALA A 104 4.81 3.29 -17.11
C ALA A 104 5.88 4.28 -16.63
N GLU A 105 5.75 4.83 -15.42
CA GLU A 105 6.81 5.62 -14.77
C GLU A 105 8.01 4.73 -14.43
N HIS A 106 7.76 3.53 -13.95
CA HIS A 106 8.78 2.54 -13.56
C HIS A 106 9.48 1.87 -14.76
N ASP A 107 8.78 1.62 -15.86
CA ASP A 107 9.36 1.05 -17.09
C ASP A 107 10.40 2.01 -17.73
N LYS A 108 10.28 3.32 -17.49
CA LYS A 108 11.31 4.31 -17.90
C LYS A 108 12.59 4.20 -17.07
N GLU A 109 12.51 3.61 -15.88
CA GLU A 109 13.62 3.36 -14.96
C GLU A 109 14.12 1.89 -15.03
N GLY A 110 13.47 1.03 -15.83
CA GLY A 110 13.98 -0.29 -16.22
C GLY A 110 13.66 -1.47 -15.29
N GLY A 111 12.54 -1.45 -14.56
CA GLY A 111 12.15 -2.52 -13.64
C GLY A 111 10.82 -3.23 -13.97
N ASN A 112 10.79 -4.54 -13.75
CA ASN A 112 9.67 -5.48 -13.99
C ASN A 112 8.40 -5.15 -13.16
N SER A 113 7.26 -5.74 -13.59
CA SER A 113 5.84 -5.80 -13.13
C SER A 113 5.35 -5.10 -11.82
N ILE A 114 4.01 -4.94 -11.68
CA ILE A 114 3.33 -4.44 -10.47
C ILE A 114 2.22 -5.42 -10.08
N TYR A 115 2.22 -5.90 -8.84
CA TYR A 115 1.27 -6.89 -8.32
C TYR A 115 0.13 -6.23 -7.51
N CYS A 116 -0.82 -5.63 -8.21
CA CYS A 116 -2.03 -5.09 -7.60
C CYS A 116 -3.05 -6.23 -7.28
N SER A 117 -2.97 -6.90 -6.11
CA SER A 117 -4.03 -7.82 -5.65
C SER A 117 -4.95 -7.16 -4.61
N SER A 118 -6.23 -7.00 -4.97
CA SER A 118 -7.39 -6.65 -4.11
C SER A 118 -7.09 -5.86 -2.83
N ASN A 119 -7.26 -4.53 -2.90
CA ASN A 119 -7.15 -3.56 -1.79
C ASN A 119 -5.80 -3.48 -1.08
N ARG A 120 -4.76 -4.14 -1.59
CA ARG A 120 -3.38 -4.00 -1.13
C ARG A 120 -2.48 -3.89 -2.36
N CYS A 121 -1.90 -2.72 -2.59
CA CYS A 121 -0.85 -2.58 -3.59
C CYS A 121 0.44 -3.11 -2.97
N LEU A 122 0.83 -4.31 -3.38
CA LEU A 122 2.22 -4.73 -3.34
C LEU A 122 2.78 -4.40 -4.72
N LEU A 123 3.57 -3.34 -4.80
CA LEU A 123 4.40 -3.12 -5.96
C LEU A 123 5.44 -4.25 -5.96
N ALA A 124 5.19 -5.27 -6.78
CA ALA A 124 6.08 -6.42 -6.94
C ALA A 124 6.51 -6.46 -8.40
N ALA A 125 7.80 -6.21 -8.61
CA ALA A 125 8.52 -6.49 -9.84
C ALA A 125 8.46 -7.98 -10.20
#